data_AF-A0A318AQM7-F1
#
_entry.id   AF-A0A318AQM7-F1
#
_cell.length_a   1.000
_cell.length_b   1.000
_cell.length_c   1.000
_cell.angle_alpha   90.00
_cell.angle_beta   90.00
_cell.angle_gamma   90.00
#
_symmetry.space_group_name_H-M   'P 1'
#
loop_
_entity.id
_entity.type
_entity.pdbx_description
1 polymer ?
#
loop_
_entity_poly.entity_id
_entity_poly.type
_entity_poly.pdbx_seq_one_letter_code
_entity_poly.pdbx_strand_id
1 'polypeptide(L)'
;MTGQRDLSSVFAAVLERRLRPGATTPLAVGFSGGSDSLALLRLTLDWAALHGRPVLALTVDHGLNAASQAWTADALAKARALGADARALHWTGDKPSTGLPAAARAARHALL
;
A
#
# COMPACT_ATOMS: atom_id res chain seq x y z
N MET A 1 32.11 -14.92 4.46
CA MET A 1 31.39 -14.38 3.29
C MET A 1 29.94 -14.18 3.70
N THR A 2 29.58 -12.96 4.11
CA THR A 2 28.23 -12.63 4.58
C THR A 2 27.28 -12.73 3.39
N GLY A 3 26.44 -13.76 3.37
CA GLY A 3 25.44 -13.96 2.33
C GLY A 3 24.48 -12.77 2.32
N GLN A 4 24.61 -11.89 1.33
CA GLN A 4 23.68 -10.80 1.11
C GLN A 4 22.32 -11.44 0.78
N ARG A 5 21.39 -11.40 1.74
CA ARG A 5 20.04 -11.92 1.50
C ARG A 5 19.37 -11.02 0.46
N ASP A 6 18.93 -11.61 -0.65
CA ASP A 6 18.14 -10.95 -1.68
C ASP A 6 16.85 -10.36 -1.06
N LEU A 7 16.51 -9.12 -1.43
CA LEU A 7 15.36 -8.40 -0.86
C LEU A 7 14.05 -9.18 -1.08
N SER A 8 13.91 -9.83 -2.24
CA SER A 8 12.72 -10.63 -2.56
C SER A 8 12.62 -11.85 -1.63
N SER A 9 13.74 -12.52 -1.37
CA SER A 9 13.79 -13.66 -0.43
C SER A 9 13.44 -13.25 1.01
N VAL A 10 13.97 -12.12 1.49
CA VAL A 10 13.66 -11.59 2.83
C VAL A 10 12.19 -11.22 2.94
N PHE A 11 11.67 -10.55 1.91
CA PHE A 11 10.28 -10.14 1.84
C PHE A 11 9.32 -11.33 1.87
N ALA A 12 9.54 -12.35 1.03
CA ALA A 12 8.74 -13.56 1.00
C ALA A 12 8.71 -14.27 2.36
N ALA A 13 9.88 -14.44 3.00
CA ALA A 13 9.97 -15.08 4.31
C ALA A 13 9.23 -14.29 5.41
N VAL A 14 9.18 -12.95 5.31
CA VAL A 14 8.37 -12.13 6.23
C VAL A 14 6.88 -12.36 5.99
N LEU A 15 6.43 -12.38 4.73
CA LEU A 15 5.04 -12.60 4.39
C LEU A 15 4.56 -13.99 4.81
N GLU A 16 5.32 -15.04 4.53
CA GLU A 16 5.01 -16.42 4.94
C GLU A 16 4.87 -16.56 6.45
N ARG A 17 5.71 -15.86 7.23
CA ARG A 17 5.63 -15.88 8.70
C ARG A 17 4.42 -15.11 9.25
N ARG A 18 3.95 -14.08 8.55
CA ARG A 18 2.96 -13.13 9.09
C ARG A 18 1.55 -13.34 8.53
N LEU A 19 1.43 -13.93 7.35
CA LEU A 19 0.16 -14.14 6.67
C LEU A 19 -0.35 -15.57 6.89
N ARG A 20 -1.67 -15.73 6.80
CA ARG A 20 -2.30 -17.05 6.89
C ARG A 20 -2.02 -17.85 5.61
N PRO A 21 -1.40 -19.04 5.70
CA PRO A 21 -1.22 -19.91 4.54
C PRO A 21 -2.57 -20.29 3.91
N GLY A 22 -2.64 -20.37 2.58
CA GLY A 22 -3.84 -20.78 1.85
C GLY A 22 -5.00 -19.78 1.87
N ALA A 23 -4.84 -18.60 2.47
CA ALA A 23 -5.88 -17.57 2.42
C ALA A 23 -6.09 -17.05 0.99
N THR A 24 -7.33 -17.04 0.52
CA THR A 24 -7.70 -16.55 -0.82
C THR A 24 -8.14 -15.08 -0.83
N THR A 25 -8.31 -14.48 0.35
CA THR A 25 -8.67 -13.06 0.48
C THR A 25 -7.54 -12.15 -0.04
N PRO A 26 -7.88 -11.00 -0.67
CA PRO A 26 -6.89 -10.08 -1.22
C PRO A 26 -5.86 -9.63 -0.17
N LEU A 27 -4.64 -9.37 -0.62
CA LEU A 27 -3.66 -8.62 0.14
C LEU A 27 -3.83 -7.12 -0.08
N ALA A 28 -4.24 -6.42 0.97
CA ALA A 28 -4.32 -4.97 0.96
C ALA A 28 -2.93 -4.34 1.21
N VAL A 29 -2.51 -3.42 0.35
CA VAL A 29 -1.24 -2.70 0.46
C VAL A 29 -1.53 -1.20 0.49
N GLY A 30 -1.11 -0.53 1.56
CA GLY A 30 -1.12 0.94 1.60
C GLY A 30 -0.15 1.50 0.57
N PHE A 31 -0.67 2.25 -0.42
CA PHE A 31 0.09 2.68 -1.59
C PHE A 31 0.01 4.20 -1.77
N SER A 32 1.14 4.90 -1.62
CA SER A 32 1.20 6.37 -1.76
C SER A 32 1.64 6.85 -3.15
N GLY A 33 2.14 5.94 -4.00
CA GLY A 33 2.68 6.30 -5.32
C GLY A 33 4.17 6.71 -5.31
N GLY A 34 4.81 6.74 -4.13
CA GLY A 34 6.26 6.95 -3.99
C GLY A 34 7.08 5.69 -4.22
N SER A 35 8.41 5.85 -4.40
CA SER A 35 9.36 4.76 -4.73
C SER A 35 9.26 3.56 -3.79
N ASP A 36 9.20 3.80 -2.49
CA ASP A 36 9.19 2.73 -1.48
C ASP A 36 7.89 1.91 -1.58
N SER A 37 6.76 2.60 -1.77
CA SER A 37 5.46 1.94 -1.95
C SER A 37 5.33 1.22 -3.30
N LEU A 38 6.02 1.70 -4.35
CA LEU A 38 6.13 1.02 -5.64
C LEU A 38 6.93 -0.28 -5.52
N ALA A 39 8.09 -0.24 -4.86
CA ALA A 39 8.89 -1.43 -4.59
C ALA A 39 8.11 -2.44 -3.73
N LEU A 40 7.45 -1.96 -2.67
CA LEU A 40 6.61 -2.81 -1.82
C LEU A 40 5.45 -3.47 -2.59
N LEU A 41 4.74 -2.69 -3.41
CA LEU A 41 3.63 -3.21 -4.21
C LEU A 41 4.12 -4.25 -5.22
N ARG A 42 5.27 -4.00 -5.88
CA ARG A 42 5.84 -4.95 -6.83
C ARG A 42 6.23 -6.27 -6.17
N LEU A 43 6.96 -6.21 -5.05
CA LEU A 43 7.33 -7.40 -4.30
C LEU A 43 6.10 -8.17 -3.80
N THR A 44 5.05 -7.46 -3.40
CA THR A 44 3.78 -8.07 -2.98
C THR A 44 3.10 -8.78 -4.15
N LEU A 45 3.04 -8.16 -5.33
CA LEU A 45 2.45 -8.75 -6.53
C LEU A 45 3.20 -10.01 -6.96
N ASP A 46 4.53 -9.96 -7.00
CA ASP A 46 5.35 -11.11 -7.40
C ASP A 46 5.15 -12.29 -6.43
N TRP A 47 5.11 -12.03 -5.11
CA TRP A 47 4.81 -13.06 -4.11
C TRP A 47 3.36 -13.58 -4.24
N ALA A 48 2.39 -12.68 -4.39
CA ALA A 48 0.97 -13.03 -4.42
C ALA A 48 0.58 -13.85 -5.66
N ALA A 49 1.24 -13.60 -6.80
CA ALA A 49 1.08 -14.40 -8.02
C ALA A 49 1.43 -15.87 -7.80
N LEU A 50 2.54 -16.16 -7.09
CA LEU A 50 2.96 -17.52 -6.75
C LEU A 50 2.00 -18.22 -5.78
N HIS A 51 1.21 -17.44 -5.03
CA HIS A 51 0.27 -17.94 -4.02
C HIS A 51 -1.20 -17.87 -4.47
N GLY A 52 -1.46 -17.44 -5.71
CA GLY A 52 -2.83 -17.30 -6.25
C GLY A 52 -3.68 -16.29 -5.49
N ARG A 53 -3.08 -15.20 -4.99
CA ARG A 53 -3.77 -14.20 -4.16
C ARG A 53 -3.94 -12.87 -4.91
N PRO A 54 -5.14 -12.28 -4.96
CA PRO A 54 -5.31 -10.93 -5.49
C PRO A 54 -4.60 -9.90 -4.62
N VAL A 55 -4.20 -8.77 -5.22
CA VAL A 55 -3.59 -7.64 -4.52
C VAL A 55 -4.44 -6.40 -4.74
N LEU A 56 -4.77 -5.72 -3.63
CA LEU A 56 -5.53 -4.47 -3.61
C LEU A 56 -4.63 -3.34 -3.07
N ALA A 57 -4.26 -2.40 -3.93
CA ALA A 57 -3.58 -1.17 -3.53
C ALA A 57 -4.60 -0.15 -3.01
N LEU A 58 -4.35 0.37 -1.81
CA LEU A 58 -5.20 1.36 -1.14
C LEU A 58 -4.44 2.68 -0.98
N THR A 59 -4.92 3.73 -1.63
CA THR A 59 -4.36 5.08 -1.53
C THR A 59 -5.28 5.96 -0.68
N VAL A 60 -4.74 6.54 0.39
CA VAL A 60 -5.50 7.48 1.23
C VAL A 60 -5.23 8.91 0.78
N ASP A 61 -6.26 9.56 0.25
CA ASP A 61 -6.29 10.99 0.05
C ASP A 61 -6.64 11.69 1.37
N HIS A 62 -5.70 12.47 1.89
CA HIS A 62 -5.89 13.23 3.13
C HIS A 62 -6.57 14.59 2.93
N GLY A 63 -6.68 15.08 1.69
CA GLY A 63 -7.27 16.39 1.38
C GLY A 63 -6.49 17.59 1.94
N LEU A 64 -5.21 17.41 2.33
CA LEU A 64 -4.39 18.46 2.95
C LEU A 64 -3.77 19.43 1.93
N ASN A 65 -3.78 19.06 0.66
CA ASN A 65 -3.26 19.86 -0.44
C ASN A 65 -4.28 19.87 -1.58
N ALA A 66 -4.42 21.00 -2.27
CA ALA A 66 -5.33 21.11 -3.42
C ALA A 66 -5.01 20.10 -4.55
N ALA A 67 -3.74 19.70 -4.70
CA ALA A 67 -3.31 18.71 -5.69
C ALA A 67 -3.51 17.24 -5.24
N SER A 68 -4.01 17.00 -4.03
CA SER A 68 -4.10 15.65 -3.45
C SER A 68 -4.94 14.66 -4.27
N GLN A 69 -6.02 15.12 -4.88
CA GLN A 69 -6.84 14.31 -5.78
C GLN A 69 -6.05 13.86 -7.02
N ALA A 70 -5.26 14.77 -7.61
CA ALA A 70 -4.42 14.46 -8.77
C ALA A 70 -3.30 13.47 -8.41
N TRP A 71 -2.65 13.65 -7.25
CA TRP A 71 -1.66 12.70 -6.73
C TRP A 71 -2.27 11.34 -6.44
N THR A 72 -3.49 11.30 -5.91
CA THR A 72 -4.23 10.06 -5.67
C THR A 72 -4.54 9.36 -6.99
N ALA A 73 -5.03 10.08 -8.00
CA ALA A 73 -5.31 9.51 -9.32
C ALA A 73 -4.04 8.93 -9.98
N ASP A 74 -2.91 9.65 -9.91
CA ASP A 74 -1.61 9.17 -10.39
C ASP A 74 -1.15 7.90 -9.66
N ALA A 75 -1.29 7.85 -8.33
CA ALA A 75 -0.99 6.65 -7.56
C ALA A 75 -1.87 5.47 -7.99
N LEU A 76 -3.18 5.64 -8.13
CA LEU A 76 -4.06 4.57 -8.61
C LEU A 76 -3.66 4.08 -10.01
N ALA A 77 -3.29 5.00 -10.91
CA ALA A 77 -2.85 4.65 -12.26
C ALA A 77 -1.56 3.81 -12.22
N LYS A 78 -0.57 4.22 -11.40
CA LYS A 78 0.67 3.46 -11.19
C LYS A 78 0.41 2.06 -10.63
N ALA A 79 -0.47 1.94 -9.63
CA ALA A 79 -0.80 0.65 -9.04
C ALA A 79 -1.47 -0.30 -10.05
N ARG A 80 -2.42 0.21 -10.84
CA ARG A 80 -3.07 -0.55 -11.91
C ARG A 80 -2.09 -0.96 -13.00
N ALA A 81 -1.17 -0.07 -13.38
CA ALA A 81 -0.14 -0.37 -14.37
C ALA A 81 0.80 -1.51 -13.92
N LEU A 82 0.99 -1.69 -12.61
CA LEU A 82 1.74 -2.82 -12.05
C LEU A 82 0.92 -4.13 -12.00
N GLY A 83 -0.40 -4.08 -12.19
CA GLY A 83 -1.30 -5.24 -12.19
C GLY A 83 -2.11 -5.43 -10.91
N ALA A 84 -2.13 -4.46 -9.99
CA ALA A 84 -2.98 -4.50 -8.80
C ALA A 84 -4.37 -3.94 -9.07
N ASP A 85 -5.38 -4.46 -8.37
CA ASP A 85 -6.60 -3.68 -8.13
C ASP A 85 -6.23 -2.45 -7.31
N ALA A 86 -6.88 -1.31 -7.56
CA ALA A 86 -6.55 -0.06 -6.88
C ALA A 86 -7.82 0.68 -6.43
N ARG A 87 -7.79 1.22 -5.21
CA ARG A 87 -8.90 2.00 -4.65
C ARG A 87 -8.40 3.21 -3.86
N ALA A 88 -9.03 4.35 -4.11
CA ALA A 88 -8.87 5.54 -3.29
C ALA A 88 -9.79 5.49 -2.06
N LEU A 89 -9.26 5.97 -0.95
CA LEU A 89 -9.94 6.18 0.32
C LEU A 89 -9.75 7.64 0.69
N HIS A 90 -10.75 8.28 1.27
CA HIS A 90 -10.71 9.72 1.51
C HIS A 90 -10.89 10.00 3.00
N TRP A 91 -9.98 10.80 3.58
CA TRP A 91 -10.22 11.38 4.88
C TRP A 91 -11.18 12.55 4.74
N THR A 92 -12.45 12.34 5.10
CA THR A 92 -13.49 13.38 5.09
C THR A 92 -13.55 14.15 6.41
N GLY A 93 -14.28 15.27 6.43
CA GLY A 93 -14.49 16.10 7.62
C GLY A 93 -13.33 17.05 7.95
N ASP A 94 -13.50 17.85 9.00
CA ASP A 94 -12.57 18.90 9.40
C ASP A 94 -11.20 18.36 9.82
N LYS A 95 -10.15 19.15 9.51
CA LYS A 95 -8.76 18.82 9.86
C LYS A 95 -8.35 19.67 11.06
N PRO A 96 -7.71 19.07 12.08
CA PRO A 96 -7.35 19.84 13.26
C PRO A 96 -6.28 20.87 12.92
N SER A 97 -6.36 22.04 13.54
CA SER A 97 -5.38 23.12 13.38
C SER A 97 -4.02 22.78 14.01
N THR A 98 -3.99 21.84 14.95
CA THR A 98 -2.76 21.34 15.61
C THR A 98 -2.72 19.81 15.57
N GLY A 99 -1.53 19.23 15.65
CA GLY A 99 -1.37 17.76 15.67
C GLY A 99 -1.72 17.07 14.34
N LEU A 100 -1.73 17.81 13.23
CA LEU A 100 -2.12 17.31 11.90
C LEU A 100 -1.42 16.00 11.48
N PRO A 101 -0.10 15.79 11.69
CA PRO A 101 0.54 14.52 11.34
C PRO A 101 0.00 13.30 12.10
N ALA A 102 -0.30 13.47 13.39
CA ALA A 102 -0.87 12.41 14.22
C ALA A 102 -2.32 12.10 13.78
N ALA A 103 -3.12 13.14 13.52
CA ALA A 103 -4.47 13.00 13.01
C ALA A 103 -4.52 12.33 11.62
N ALA A 104 -3.62 12.71 10.71
CA ALA A 104 -3.48 12.07 9.40
C ALA A 104 -3.10 10.59 9.53
N ARG A 105 -2.17 10.24 10.44
CA ARG A 105 -1.82 8.84 10.72
C ARG A 105 -3.01 8.05 11.26
N ALA A 106 -3.80 8.62 12.17
CA ALA A 106 -4.99 7.99 12.71
C ALA A 106 -6.06 7.78 11.63
N ALA A 107 -6.33 8.81 10.82
CA ALA A 107 -7.25 8.72 9.70
C ALA A 107 -6.85 7.63 8.69
N ARG A 108 -5.56 7.54 8.34
CA ARG A 108 -5.04 6.47 7.48
C ARG A 108 -5.30 5.09 8.08
N HIS A 109 -5.07 4.90 9.38
CA HIS A 109 -5.30 3.61 10.03
C HIS A 109 -6.79 3.27 10.16
N ALA A 110 -7.67 4.26 10.27
CA ALA A 110 -9.12 4.03 10.33
C ALA A 110 -9.74 3.69 8.96
N LEU A 111 -9.10 4.14 7.88
CA LEU A 111 -9.56 3.90 6.51
C LEU A 111 -9.06 2.56 5.92
N LEU A 112 -7.94 2.04 6.43
CA LEU A 112 -7.32 0.76 6.01
C LEU A 112 -7.84 -0.41 6.84
#